data_AF-A0A1V5QRC4-F1
#
_entry.id   AF-A0A1V5QRC4-F1
#
_cell.length_a   1.000
_cell.length_b   1.000
_cell.length_c   1.000
_cell.angle_alpha   90.00
_cell.angle_beta   90.00
_cell.angle_gamma   90.00
#
_symmetry.space_group_name_H-M   'P 1'
#
loop_
_entity.id
_entity.type
_entity.pdbx_description
1 polymer ?
#
loop_
_entity_poly.entity_id
_entity_poly.type
_entity_poly.pdbx_seq_one_letter_code
_entity_poly.pdbx_strand_id
1 'polypeptide(L)'
;MSKIIKATPNDDYTLLVEFEHGNKIVFNMRPLIKTIPYSSLEDLERFRDITLEEKAIRWPDPVPGRKTMLPIRLTVDNMLFAIRG
;
A
#
# COMPACT_ATOMS: atom_id res chain seq x y z
N MET A 1 0.59 4.64 -18.04
CA MET A 1 0.47 4.11 -16.67
C MET A 1 -0.19 5.20 -15.84
N SER A 2 -1.25 4.88 -15.10
CA SER A 2 -1.90 5.86 -14.22
C SER A 2 -0.97 6.16 -13.04
N LYS A 3 -0.57 7.42 -12.88
CA LYS A 3 0.24 7.86 -11.74
C LYS A 3 -0.66 7.99 -10.51
N ILE A 4 -0.21 7.49 -9.36
CA ILE A 4 -0.90 7.72 -8.08
C ILE A 4 -0.58 9.14 -7.65
N ILE A 5 -1.60 9.98 -7.50
CA ILE A 5 -1.45 11.37 -7.04
C ILE A 5 -1.68 11.50 -5.55
N LYS A 6 -2.48 10.60 -4.97
CA LYS A 6 -2.77 10.59 -3.54
C LYS A 6 -3.20 9.20 -3.10
N ALA A 7 -2.83 8.83 -1.88
CA ALA A 7 -3.31 7.65 -1.20
C ALA A 7 -3.77 8.07 0.19
N THR A 8 -4.92 7.58 0.63
CA THR A 8 -5.45 7.82 1.97
C THR A 8 -5.79 6.47 2.60
N PRO A 9 -5.13 6.08 3.70
CA PRO A 9 -5.44 4.86 4.43
C PRO A 9 -6.66 5.09 5.33
N ASN A 10 -7.57 4.13 5.38
CA ASN A 10 -8.70 4.11 6.31
C ASN A 10 -8.47 3.06 7.41
N ASP A 11 -9.13 3.24 8.56
CA ASP A 11 -8.97 2.35 9.71
C ASP A 11 -9.50 0.91 9.47
N ASP A 12 -10.22 0.66 8.38
CA ASP A 12 -10.68 -0.68 7.98
C ASP A 12 -9.68 -1.46 7.09
N TYR A 13 -8.43 -1.00 6.98
CA TYR A 13 -7.41 -1.53 6.07
C TYR A 13 -7.78 -1.39 4.58
N THR A 14 -8.52 -0.33 4.25
CA THR A 14 -8.78 0.07 2.86
C THR A 14 -7.93 1.28 2.50
N LEU A 15 -7.47 1.34 1.25
CA LEU A 15 -6.75 2.48 0.69
C LEU A 15 -7.63 3.16 -0.35
N LEU A 16 -7.93 4.44 -0.12
CA LEU A 16 -8.45 5.30 -1.16
C LEU A 16 -7.28 5.80 -2.00
N VAL A 17 -7.17 5.29 -3.23
CA VAL A 17 -6.10 5.64 -4.16
C VAL A 17 -6.68 6.55 -5.24
N GLU A 18 -6.14 7.76 -5.33
CA GLU A 18 -6.49 8.75 -6.35
C GLU A 18 -5.39 8.74 -7.41
N PHE A 19 -5.78 8.62 -8.67
CA PHE A 19 -4.89 8.64 -9.82
C PHE A 19 -4.97 9.98 -10.54
N GLU A 20 -3.93 10.25 -11.33
CA GLU A 20 -3.94 11.31 -12.33
C GLU A 20 -5.20 11.15 -13.20
N HIS A 21 -5.83 12.28 -13.59
CA HIS A 21 -7.12 12.34 -14.31
C HIS A 21 -8.38 12.12 -13.46
N GLY A 22 -8.27 12.13 -12.12
CA GLY A 22 -9.42 12.15 -11.22
C GLY A 22 -10.07 10.79 -10.97
N ASN A 23 -9.50 9.72 -11.52
CA ASN A 23 -9.92 8.35 -11.21
C ASN A 23 -9.59 8.03 -9.75
N LYS A 24 -10.51 7.38 -9.05
CA LYS A 24 -10.31 6.94 -7.66
C LYS A 24 -10.76 5.51 -7.50
N ILE A 25 -10.01 4.73 -6.73
CA ILE A 25 -10.40 3.38 -6.34
C ILE A 25 -10.33 3.23 -4.83
N VAL A 26 -11.19 2.39 -4.28
CA VAL A 26 -11.04 1.87 -2.93
C VAL A 26 -10.43 0.49 -3.05
N PHE A 27 -9.20 0.34 -2.57
CA PHE A 27 -8.45 -0.91 -2.62
C PHE A 27 -8.45 -1.57 -1.25
N ASN A 28 -8.94 -2.81 -1.17
CA ASN A 28 -8.96 -3.56 0.07
C ASN A 28 -7.62 -4.27 0.28
N MET A 29 -6.88 -3.88 1.34
CA MET A 29 -5.58 -4.47 1.65
C MET A 29 -5.69 -5.72 2.51
N ARG A 30 -6.84 -6.00 3.14
CA ARG A 30 -7.03 -7.20 3.99
C ARG A 30 -6.56 -8.52 3.36
N PRO A 31 -6.85 -8.86 2.07
CA PRO A 31 -6.33 -10.08 1.48
C PRO A 31 -4.80 -10.08 1.33
N LEU A 32 -4.21 -8.92 1.03
CA LEU A 32 -2.76 -8.79 0.89
C LEU A 32 -2.07 -8.88 2.25
N ILE A 33 -2.60 -8.24 3.29
CA ILE A 33 -2.05 -8.26 4.66
C ILE A 33 -1.90 -9.70 5.17
N LYS A 34 -2.77 -10.63 4.76
CA LYS A 34 -2.63 -12.05 5.12
C LYS A 34 -1.41 -12.75 4.49
N THR A 35 -0.76 -12.13 3.51
CA THR A 35 0.44 -12.69 2.87
C THR A 35 1.72 -12.23 3.57
N ILE A 36 2.75 -13.07 3.56
CA ILE A 36 4.04 -12.83 4.22
C ILE A 36 4.60 -11.41 4.01
N PRO A 37 4.66 -10.85 2.77
CA PRO A 37 5.25 -9.52 2.58
C PRO A 37 4.45 -8.36 3.18
N TYR A 38 3.14 -8.50 3.42
CA TYR A 38 2.30 -7.44 3.97
C TYR A 38 1.77 -7.73 5.38
N SER A 39 2.06 -8.91 5.95
CA SER A 39 1.68 -9.31 7.32
C SER A 39 1.99 -8.25 8.37
N SER A 40 3.10 -7.54 8.18
CA SER A 40 3.54 -6.51 9.12
C SER A 40 2.68 -5.23 9.08
N LEU A 41 1.78 -5.07 8.10
CA LEU A 41 0.76 -4.02 8.02
C LEU A 41 -0.55 -4.41 8.73
N GLU A 42 -0.59 -5.56 9.41
CA GLU A 42 -1.68 -5.86 10.36
C GLU A 42 -1.70 -4.85 11.52
N ASP A 43 -0.53 -4.29 11.86
CA ASP A 43 -0.42 -3.16 12.75
C ASP A 43 -1.02 -1.89 12.10
N LEU A 44 -2.07 -1.33 12.71
CA LEU A 44 -2.82 -0.22 12.14
C LEU A 44 -2.00 1.08 12.08
N GLU A 45 -1.15 1.32 13.08
CA GLU A 45 -0.28 2.50 13.10
C GLU A 45 0.67 2.48 11.90
N ARG A 46 1.26 1.31 11.63
CA ARG A 46 2.08 1.10 10.43
C ARG A 46 1.26 1.20 9.17
N PHE A 47 0.08 0.59 9.09
CA PHE A 47 -0.78 0.70 7.90
C PHE A 47 -1.08 2.15 7.52
N ARG A 48 -1.26 3.02 8.51
CA ARG A 48 -1.55 4.44 8.33
C ARG A 48 -0.32 5.27 7.95
N ASP A 49 0.88 4.80 8.31
CA ASP A 49 2.14 5.47 8.02
C ASP A 49 2.58 5.21 6.57
N ILE A 50 1.89 5.86 5.63
CA ILE A 50 2.19 5.76 4.20
C ILE A 50 3.01 6.95 3.72
N THR A 51 3.94 6.66 2.81
CA THR A 51 4.65 7.66 2.02
C THR A 51 4.35 7.43 0.54
N LEU A 52 3.96 8.48 -0.18
CA LEU A 52 3.77 8.41 -1.62
C LEU A 52 5.12 8.57 -2.34
N GLU A 53 5.55 7.55 -3.06
CA GLU A 53 6.65 7.61 -4.02
C GLU A 53 6.09 7.83 -5.45
N GLU A 54 6.95 8.22 -6.39
CA GLU A 54 6.55 8.59 -7.78
C GLU A 54 5.64 7.55 -8.47
N LYS A 55 5.80 6.26 -8.14
CA LYS A 55 5.10 5.12 -8.77
C LYS A 55 4.55 4.10 -7.77
N ALA A 56 4.61 4.37 -6.47
CA ALA A 56 4.25 3.40 -5.44
C ALA A 56 3.77 4.07 -4.15
N ILE A 57 2.94 3.36 -3.40
CA ILE A 57 2.69 3.65 -1.99
C ILE A 57 3.70 2.84 -1.19
N ARG A 58 4.51 3.51 -0.37
CA ARG A 58 5.55 2.90 0.46
C ARG A 58 5.16 2.97 1.92
N TRP A 59 5.39 1.87 2.64
CA TRP A 59 5.42 1.87 4.09
C TRP A 59 6.86 1.86 4.59
N PRO A 60 7.17 2.59 5.67
CA PRO A 60 8.48 2.55 6.27
C PRO A 60 8.76 1.19 6.91
N ASP A 61 10.06 0.94 7.06
CA ASP A 61 10.57 -0.30 7.62
C ASP A 61 10.04 -0.53 9.05
N PRO A 62 9.69 -1.78 9.40
CA PRO A 62 9.12 -2.11 10.71
C PRO A 62 10.05 -1.77 11.88
N VAL A 63 11.36 -1.75 11.64
CA VAL A 63 12.38 -1.58 12.68
C VAL A 63 13.50 -0.70 12.12
N PRO A 64 13.72 0.52 12.66
CA PRO A 64 14.87 1.32 12.29
C PRO A 64 16.16 0.56 12.64
N GLY A 65 16.97 0.24 11.63
CA GLY A 65 18.27 -0.42 11.80
C GLY A 65 18.33 -1.93 11.54
N ARG A 66 17.20 -2.63 11.32
CA ARG A 66 17.23 -4.03 10.83
C ARG A 66 17.05 -4.08 9.31
N LYS A 67 18.13 -4.38 8.59
CA LYS A 67 18.18 -4.63 7.12
C LYS A 67 17.54 -5.97 6.70
N THR A 68 16.47 -6.43 7.34
CA THR A 68 15.99 -7.81 7.12
C THR A 68 14.71 -7.93 6.30
N MET A 69 14.01 -6.84 6.00
CA MET A 69 12.84 -6.87 5.13
C MET A 69 12.87 -5.64 4.23
N LEU A 70 12.70 -5.81 2.91
CA LEU A 70 12.60 -4.69 1.99
C LEU A 70 11.38 -3.83 2.37
N PRO A 71 11.43 -2.50 2.19
CA PRO A 71 10.28 -1.65 2.45
C PRO A 71 9.09 -2.10 1.61
N ILE A 72 7.92 -2.18 2.23
CA ILE A 72 6.70 -2.64 1.56
C ILE A 72 6.27 -1.58 0.55
N ARG A 73 6.08 -2.02 -0.69
CA ARG A 73 5.69 -1.17 -1.81
C ARG A 73 4.47 -1.73 -2.49
N LEU A 74 3.45 -0.91 -2.64
CA LEU A 74 2.26 -1.21 -3.42
C LEU A 74 2.24 -0.34 -4.67
N THR A 75 2.46 -0.98 -5.82
CA THR A 75 2.36 -0.35 -7.14
C THR A 75 0.97 -0.58 -7.74
N VAL A 76 0.66 0.17 -8.80
CA VAL A 76 -0.56 -0.06 -9.58
C VAL A 76 -0.60 -1.47 -10.17
N ASP A 77 0.55 -2.01 -10.59
CA ASP A 77 0.66 -3.37 -11.10
C ASP A 77 0.29 -4.42 -10.04
N ASN A 78 0.79 -4.27 -8.80
CA ASN A 78 0.42 -5.14 -7.68
C ASN A 78 -1.09 -5.11 -7.41
N MET A 79 -1.71 -3.93 -7.48
CA MET A 79 -3.17 -3.79 -7.32
C MET A 79 -3.93 -4.50 -8.45
N LEU A 80 -3.50 -4.30 -9.71
CA LEU A 80 -4.12 -4.95 -10.87
C LEU A 80 -3.96 -6.47 -10.85
N PHE A 81 -2.81 -6.96 -10.37
CA PHE A 81 -2.56 -8.38 -10.19
C PHE A 81 -3.48 -8.96 -9.11
N ALA A 82 -3.61 -8.27 -7.98
CA ALA A 82 -4.48 -8.71 -6.88
C ALA A 82 -5.98 -8.70 -7.23
N ILE A 83 -6.42 -7.86 -8.17
CA ILE A 83 -7.83 -7.82 -8.63
C ILE A 83 -8.13 -8.93 -9.66
N ARG A 84 -7.10 -9.42 -10.38
CA ARG A 84 -7.26 -10.42 -11.44
C ARG A 84 -7.23 -11.87 -10.94
N GLY A 85 -6.74 -12.11 -9.73
CA GLY A 85 -6.73 -13.41 -9.06
C GLY A 85 -7.93 -13.59 -8.14
#